data_AF-A0A9W7CVK5-F1
#
_entry.id   AF-A0A9W7CVK5-F1
#
_cell.length_a   1.000
_cell.length_b   1.000
_cell.length_c   1.000
_cell.angle_alpha   90.00
_cell.angle_beta   90.00
_cell.angle_gamma   90.00
#
_symmetry.space_group_name_H-M   'P 1'
#
loop_
_entity.id
_entity.type
_entity.pdbx_description
1 polymer ?
#
loop_
_entity_poly.entity_id
_entity_poly.type
_entity_poly.pdbx_seq_one_letter_code
_entity_poly.pdbx_strand_id
1 'polypeptide(L)'
;MFASKSSAIAARYQCDGKEVPRVLWRVRYTGQSLKARAKPSFKTKQQFKRAVELHLNWANRVPTPFMSLFGSRELALKWARRHFELGYDDVFLLKIDASKLGPVFRVRYLMQDSDIHTLLPKSMGNDEFLVLRKITRRSIIRETYLSCIEEYSSEDGVGRSSEESNEDGDVFDG
;
A
#
# COMPACT_ATOMS: atom_id res chain seq x y z
N MET A 1 -0.45 11.94 27.03
CA MET A 1 -0.93 10.55 26.85
C MET A 1 0.28 9.62 26.86
N PHE A 2 0.38 8.68 27.80
CA PHE A 2 1.43 7.65 27.74
C PHE A 2 1.16 6.71 26.57
N ALA A 3 2.17 6.43 25.75
CA ALA A 3 2.08 5.41 24.73
C ALA A 3 1.76 4.05 25.38
N SER A 4 0.80 3.30 24.83
CA SER A 4 0.52 1.95 25.33
C SER A 4 1.77 1.08 25.17
N LYS A 5 1.94 0.04 26.02
CA LYS A 5 3.07 -0.91 25.88
C LYS A 5 3.20 -1.46 24.46
N SER A 6 2.07 -1.75 23.82
CA SER A 6 2.05 -2.22 22.43
C SER A 6 2.55 -1.17 21.43
N SER A 7 2.21 0.12 21.65
CA SER A 7 2.73 1.22 20.84
C SER A 7 4.24 1.39 21.01
N ALA A 8 4.75 1.27 22.23
CA ALA A 8 6.18 1.37 22.51
C ALA A 8 6.98 0.23 21.89
N ILE A 9 6.43 -1.00 21.88
CA ILE A 9 7.05 -2.15 21.22
C ILE A 9 7.06 -1.96 19.69
N ALA A 10 5.92 -1.58 19.10
CA ALA A 10 5.80 -1.40 17.66
C ALA A 10 6.73 -0.28 17.14
N ALA A 11 6.83 0.84 17.85
CA ALA A 11 7.67 1.97 17.45
C ALA A 11 9.15 1.60 17.20
N ARG A 12 9.65 0.52 17.82
CA ARG A 12 11.04 0.04 17.64
C ARG A 12 11.33 -0.52 16.24
N TYR A 13 10.29 -0.92 15.52
CA TYR A 13 10.41 -1.52 14.19
C TYR A 13 9.81 -0.63 13.09
N GLN A 14 9.21 0.49 13.49
CA GLN A 14 8.57 1.42 12.57
C GLN A 14 9.63 2.05 11.66
N CYS A 15 9.31 2.16 10.37
CA CYS A 15 10.17 2.85 9.42
C CYS A 15 10.30 4.33 9.76
N ASP A 16 11.46 4.91 9.45
CA ASP A 16 11.57 6.37 9.34
C ASP A 16 10.74 6.83 8.13
N GLY A 17 10.16 8.02 8.19
CA GLY A 17 9.36 8.60 7.12
C GLY A 17 10.11 8.73 5.80
N LYS A 18 11.45 8.76 5.83
CA LYS A 18 12.31 8.76 4.63
C LYS A 18 12.33 7.41 3.90
N GLU A 19 12.05 6.31 4.61
CA GLU A 19 12.12 4.94 4.07
C GLU A 19 10.78 4.47 3.50
N VAL A 20 9.70 5.19 3.82
CA VAL A 20 8.35 4.89 3.35
C VAL A 20 8.09 5.69 2.07
N PRO A 21 7.76 5.05 0.95
CA PRO A 21 7.32 5.76 -0.24
C PRO A 21 6.15 6.70 0.07
N ARG A 22 6.11 7.88 -0.55
CA ARG A 22 5.00 8.84 -0.37
C ARG A 22 3.64 8.22 -0.70
N VAL A 23 3.64 7.29 -1.66
CA VAL A 23 2.45 6.56 -2.10
C VAL A 23 2.66 5.07 -1.90
N LEU A 24 1.66 4.43 -1.29
CA LEU A 24 1.54 2.98 -1.19
C LEU A 24 0.25 2.53 -1.90
N TRP A 25 0.16 1.24 -2.19
CA TRP A 25 -0.95 0.65 -2.94
C TRP A 25 -1.62 -0.47 -2.16
N ARG A 26 -2.94 -0.56 -2.23
CA ARG A 26 -3.70 -1.67 -1.63
C ARG A 26 -4.70 -2.22 -2.64
N VAL A 27 -4.71 -3.53 -2.81
CA VAL A 27 -5.81 -4.21 -3.49
C VAL A 27 -6.94 -4.42 -2.48
N ARG A 28 -8.16 -4.04 -2.84
CA ARG A 28 -9.38 -4.28 -2.05
C ARG A 28 -10.37 -5.02 -2.94
N TYR A 29 -11.01 -6.04 -2.41
CA TYR A 29 -12.10 -6.75 -3.08
C TYR A 29 -13.23 -7.07 -2.12
N THR A 30 -14.34 -7.62 -2.62
CA THR A 30 -15.57 -7.88 -1.87
C THR A 30 -15.27 -8.55 -0.51
N GLY A 31 -15.86 -8.00 0.55
CA GLY A 31 -15.67 -8.49 1.93
C GLY A 31 -14.40 -8.00 2.65
N GLN A 32 -13.51 -7.26 1.99
CA GLN A 32 -12.32 -6.73 2.66
C GLN A 32 -12.57 -5.39 3.38
N SER A 33 -12.18 -5.36 4.66
CA SER A 33 -12.19 -4.17 5.50
C SER A 33 -10.92 -3.33 5.34
N LEU A 34 -11.01 -2.02 5.55
CA LEU A 34 -9.85 -1.14 5.73
C LEU A 34 -9.23 -1.23 7.14
N LYS A 35 -9.76 -2.11 8.00
CA LYS A 35 -9.26 -2.36 9.35
C LYS A 35 -8.65 -3.76 9.41
N ALA A 36 -7.54 -3.86 10.14
CA ALA A 36 -6.93 -5.14 10.48
C ALA A 36 -7.93 -6.01 11.25
N ARG A 37 -7.77 -7.33 11.16
CA ARG A 37 -8.68 -8.32 11.76
C ARG A 37 -8.56 -8.37 13.29
N ALA A 38 -7.49 -7.82 13.86
CA ALA A 38 -7.29 -7.74 15.30
C ALA A 38 -6.83 -6.34 15.75
N LYS A 39 -6.99 -6.05 17.04
CA LYS A 39 -6.38 -4.87 17.68
C LYS A 39 -4.95 -5.21 18.13
N PRO A 40 -4.01 -4.26 18.06
CA PRO A 40 -2.65 -4.48 18.58
C PRO A 40 -2.69 -4.63 20.11
N SER A 41 -2.08 -5.69 20.63
CA SER A 41 -2.08 -6.02 22.07
C SER A 41 -0.74 -6.64 22.55
N PHE A 42 0.36 -6.27 21.90
CA PHE A 42 1.70 -6.77 22.22
C PHE A 42 2.12 -6.37 23.65
N LYS A 43 2.49 -7.36 24.47
CA LYS A 43 3.11 -7.19 25.80
C LYS A 43 4.63 -7.37 25.74
N THR A 44 5.13 -8.11 24.76
CA THR A 44 6.56 -8.39 24.56
C THR A 44 6.96 -8.21 23.09
N LYS A 45 8.28 -8.10 22.83
CA LYS A 45 8.81 -8.06 21.46
C LYS A 45 8.50 -9.35 20.69
N GLN A 46 8.65 -10.52 21.31
CA GLN A 46 8.31 -11.80 20.68
C GLN A 46 6.84 -11.90 20.28
N GLN A 47 5.91 -11.32 21.04
CA GLN A 47 4.50 -11.28 20.62
C GLN A 47 4.29 -10.41 19.37
N PHE A 48 5.03 -9.30 19.24
CA PHE A 48 5.03 -8.49 18.01
C PHE A 48 5.60 -9.30 16.83
N LYS A 49 6.78 -9.89 16.99
CA LYS A 49 7.44 -10.71 15.96
C LYS A 49 6.55 -11.85 15.50
N ARG A 50 5.96 -12.61 16.44
CA ARG A 50 5.02 -13.69 16.14
C ARG A 50 3.79 -13.19 15.37
N ALA A 51 3.27 -12.01 15.71
CA ALA A 51 2.14 -11.44 14.98
C ALA A 51 2.51 -11.04 13.54
N VAL A 52 3.76 -10.61 13.30
CA VAL A 52 4.29 -10.37 11.95
C VAL A 52 4.38 -11.70 11.18
N GLU A 53 5.00 -12.74 11.75
CA GLU A 53 5.10 -14.06 11.11
C GLU A 53 3.73 -14.61 10.72
N LEU A 54 2.77 -14.55 11.64
CA LEU A 54 1.38 -14.96 11.40
C LEU A 54 0.71 -14.12 10.31
N HIS A 55 1.05 -12.84 10.17
CA HIS A 55 0.47 -11.99 9.13
C HIS A 55 1.06 -12.29 7.75
N LEU A 56 2.37 -12.55 7.68
CA LEU A 56 3.07 -12.86 6.44
C LEU A 56 2.82 -14.30 5.95
N ASN A 57 2.32 -15.18 6.81
CA ASN A 57 1.74 -16.44 6.37
C ASN A 57 0.34 -16.18 5.78
N TRP A 58 0.22 -16.05 4.47
CA TRP A 58 -1.05 -15.74 3.81
C TRP A 58 -2.13 -16.83 3.93
N ALA A 59 -1.75 -18.07 4.23
CA ALA A 59 -2.70 -19.14 4.54
C ALA A 59 -3.25 -19.04 5.98
N ASN A 60 -2.67 -18.17 6.81
CA ASN A 60 -3.06 -18.05 8.20
C ASN A 60 -4.45 -17.41 8.37
N ARG A 61 -5.33 -18.15 9.03
CA ARG A 61 -6.67 -17.67 9.37
C ARG A 61 -6.71 -16.90 10.69
N VAL A 62 -5.66 -16.95 11.51
CA VAL A 62 -5.61 -16.22 12.79
C VAL A 62 -5.64 -14.70 12.54
N PRO A 63 -6.58 -13.95 13.15
CA PRO A 63 -6.62 -12.50 13.05
C PRO A 63 -5.33 -11.83 13.53
N THR A 64 -4.80 -10.91 12.70
CA THR A 64 -3.57 -10.16 13.00
C THR A 64 -3.84 -8.65 12.92
N PRO A 65 -3.04 -7.82 13.63
CA PRO A 65 -3.28 -6.39 13.77
C PRO A 65 -2.66 -5.54 12.65
N PHE A 66 -2.29 -6.16 11.53
CA PHE A 66 -1.64 -5.51 10.40
C PHE A 66 -2.53 -5.52 9.16
N MET A 67 -2.22 -4.64 8.21
CA MET A 67 -2.76 -4.60 6.86
C MET A 67 -1.59 -4.53 5.88
N SER A 68 -1.54 -5.41 4.89
CA SER A 68 -0.52 -5.38 3.83
C SER A 68 -0.79 -4.29 2.79
N LEU A 69 0.27 -3.62 2.38
CA LEU A 69 0.35 -2.60 1.34
C LEU A 69 1.52 -2.94 0.41
N PHE A 70 1.46 -2.45 -0.82
CA PHE A 70 2.53 -2.59 -1.81
C PHE A 70 3.22 -1.25 -2.02
N GLY A 71 4.54 -1.26 -2.14
CA GLY A 71 5.36 -0.12 -2.56
C GLY A 71 5.22 0.17 -4.06
N SER A 72 5.09 -0.88 -4.87
CA SER A 72 4.96 -0.78 -6.33
C SER A 72 3.50 -0.91 -6.80
N ARG A 73 3.10 0.02 -7.68
CA ARG A 73 1.81 -0.04 -8.39
C ARG A 73 1.71 -1.31 -9.24
N GLU A 74 2.80 -1.66 -9.93
CA GLU A 74 2.83 -2.79 -10.86
C GLU A 74 2.57 -4.12 -10.14
N LEU A 75 3.19 -4.32 -8.97
CA LEU A 75 2.95 -5.51 -8.16
C LEU A 75 1.52 -5.54 -7.63
N ALA A 76 1.00 -4.41 -7.14
CA ALA A 76 -0.39 -4.32 -6.71
C ALA A 76 -1.37 -4.64 -7.85
N LEU A 77 -1.07 -4.22 -9.08
CA LEU A 77 -1.87 -4.55 -10.26
C LEU A 77 -1.82 -6.04 -10.62
N LYS A 78 -0.64 -6.65 -10.62
CA LYS A 78 -0.49 -8.11 -10.81
C LYS A 78 -1.34 -8.87 -9.79
N TRP A 79 -1.34 -8.42 -8.53
CA TRP A 79 -2.18 -8.97 -7.47
C TRP A 79 -3.67 -8.74 -7.69
N ALA A 80 -4.08 -7.56 -8.13
CA ALA A 80 -5.46 -7.25 -8.44
C ALA A 80 -5.99 -8.11 -9.59
N ARG A 81 -5.24 -8.23 -10.69
CA ARG A 81 -5.57 -9.08 -11.85
C ARG A 81 -5.79 -10.53 -11.46
N ARG A 82 -4.87 -11.09 -10.68
CA ARG A 82 -5.01 -12.46 -10.18
C ARG A 82 -6.29 -12.67 -9.35
N HIS A 83 -6.72 -11.68 -8.56
CA HIS A 83 -7.97 -11.79 -7.82
C HIS A 83 -9.19 -11.70 -8.73
N PHE A 84 -9.15 -10.81 -9.72
CA PHE A 84 -10.21 -10.72 -10.70
C PHE A 84 -10.38 -12.02 -11.50
N GLU A 85 -9.28 -12.63 -11.94
CA GLU A 85 -9.25 -13.94 -12.60
C GLU A 85 -9.80 -15.09 -11.73
N LEU A 86 -9.76 -14.94 -10.40
CA LEU A 86 -10.35 -15.89 -9.45
C LEU A 86 -11.87 -15.69 -9.25
N GLY A 87 -12.49 -14.78 -9.99
CA GLY A 87 -13.93 -14.52 -9.96
C GLY A 87 -14.38 -13.52 -8.88
N TYR A 88 -13.47 -12.67 -8.39
CA TYR A 88 -13.88 -11.53 -7.55
C TYR A 88 -14.36 -10.39 -8.43
N ASP A 89 -15.63 -9.99 -8.30
CA ASP A 89 -16.24 -8.97 -9.16
C ASP A 89 -15.83 -7.53 -8.76
N ASP A 90 -15.66 -7.25 -7.46
CA ASP A 90 -15.41 -5.89 -6.97
C ASP A 90 -13.93 -5.60 -6.68
N VAL A 91 -13.01 -5.80 -7.63
CA VAL A 91 -11.57 -5.56 -7.41
C VAL A 91 -11.21 -4.08 -7.62
N PHE A 92 -10.71 -3.45 -6.57
CA PHE A 92 -10.23 -2.07 -6.56
C PHE A 92 -8.74 -1.99 -6.26
N LEU A 93 -8.06 -1.08 -6.94
CA LEU A 93 -6.73 -0.60 -6.59
C LEU A 93 -6.84 0.75 -5.86
N LEU A 94 -6.38 0.79 -4.62
CA LEU A 94 -6.33 2.00 -3.81
C LEU A 94 -4.93 2.62 -3.87
N LYS A 95 -4.87 3.90 -4.26
CA LYS A 95 -3.69 4.75 -4.12
C LYS A 95 -3.73 5.43 -2.75
N ILE A 96 -2.72 5.20 -1.91
CA ILE A 96 -2.73 5.61 -0.50
C ILE A 96 -1.59 6.58 -0.23
N ASP A 97 -1.92 7.70 0.43
CA ASP A 97 -0.98 8.66 1.00
C ASP A 97 -0.37 8.10 2.29
N ALA A 98 0.91 7.73 2.22
CA ALA A 98 1.61 7.12 3.35
C ALA A 98 1.76 8.07 4.55
N SER A 99 1.80 9.39 4.31
CA SER A 99 1.95 10.39 5.37
C SER A 99 0.74 10.45 6.32
N LYS A 100 -0.41 9.93 5.88
CA LYS A 100 -1.67 9.89 6.63
C LYS A 100 -1.95 8.53 7.29
N LEU A 101 -0.99 7.61 7.22
CA LEU A 101 -1.07 6.30 7.86
C LEU A 101 -0.60 6.36 9.32
N GLY A 102 -0.97 5.33 10.08
CA GLY A 102 -0.37 5.07 11.38
C GLY A 102 1.03 4.46 11.23
N PRO A 103 1.53 3.74 12.25
CA PRO A 103 2.83 3.06 12.17
C PRO A 103 2.91 2.15 10.94
N VAL A 104 3.95 2.36 10.12
CA VAL A 104 4.27 1.59 8.91
C VAL A 104 5.57 0.82 9.11
N PHE A 105 5.62 -0.42 8.63
CA PHE A 105 6.77 -1.30 8.71
C PHE A 105 7.10 -1.86 7.33
N ARG A 106 8.36 -1.87 6.96
CA ARG A 106 8.81 -2.49 5.72
C ARG A 106 9.13 -3.96 5.98
N VAL A 107 8.49 -4.87 5.25
CA VAL A 107 8.62 -6.32 5.48
C VAL A 107 10.06 -6.77 5.34
N ARG A 108 10.80 -6.26 4.34
CA ARG A 108 12.24 -6.52 4.18
C ARG A 108 13.05 -6.30 5.45
N TYR A 109 12.79 -5.23 6.20
CA TYR A 109 13.55 -4.93 7.43
C TYR A 109 13.14 -5.85 8.57
N LEU A 110 11.85 -6.18 8.66
CA LEU A 110 11.36 -7.18 9.62
C LEU A 110 12.00 -8.55 9.36
N MET A 111 12.15 -8.95 8.09
CA MET A 111 12.77 -10.23 7.72
C MET A 111 14.29 -10.27 7.94
N GLN A 112 14.95 -9.13 8.19
CA GLN A 112 16.37 -9.09 8.56
C GLN A 112 16.58 -9.36 10.05
N ASP A 113 15.54 -9.25 10.87
CA ASP A 113 15.59 -9.66 12.27
C ASP A 113 15.60 -11.20 12.35
N SER A 114 16.66 -11.75 12.94
CA SER A 114 16.89 -13.20 13.02
C SER A 114 15.77 -13.98 13.72
N ASP A 115 14.98 -13.30 14.55
CA ASP A 115 13.89 -13.95 15.31
C ASP A 115 12.53 -13.82 14.61
N ILE A 116 12.47 -13.40 13.34
CA ILE A 116 11.27 -13.43 12.52
C ILE A 116 11.43 -14.52 11.45
N HIS A 117 10.66 -15.60 11.60
CA HIS A 117 10.66 -16.71 10.67
C HIS A 117 9.45 -16.63 9.73
N THR A 118 9.71 -16.49 8.42
CA THR A 118 8.67 -16.45 7.40
C THR A 118 9.04 -17.32 6.20
N LEU A 119 8.02 -17.92 5.58
CA LEU A 119 8.14 -18.65 4.32
C LEU A 119 7.98 -17.72 3.10
N LEU A 120 7.75 -16.43 3.33
CA LEU A 120 7.57 -15.46 2.25
C LEU A 120 8.88 -15.32 1.44
N PRO A 121 8.84 -15.47 0.10
CA PRO A 121 10.01 -15.25 -0.73
C PRO A 121 10.59 -13.83 -0.52
N LYS A 122 11.92 -13.70 -0.47
CA LYS A 122 12.60 -12.40 -0.27
C LYS A 122 12.18 -11.36 -1.31
N SER A 123 11.90 -11.78 -2.54
CA SER A 123 11.41 -10.91 -3.62
C SER A 123 10.07 -10.27 -3.30
N MET A 124 9.14 -10.98 -2.64
CA MET A 124 7.87 -10.43 -2.18
C MET A 124 8.04 -9.45 -1.02
N GLY A 125 8.94 -9.75 -0.08
CA GLY A 125 9.17 -8.90 1.09
C GLY A 125 9.77 -7.51 0.77
N ASN A 126 10.38 -7.32 -0.40
CA ASN A 126 11.00 -6.05 -0.78
C ASN A 126 10.00 -4.91 -1.02
N ASP A 127 8.81 -5.26 -1.51
CA ASP A 127 7.75 -4.33 -1.88
C ASP A 127 6.55 -4.38 -0.94
N GLU A 128 6.54 -5.27 0.05
CA GLU A 128 5.46 -5.34 1.03
C GLU A 128 5.73 -4.42 2.23
N PHE A 129 4.70 -3.65 2.58
CA PHE A 129 4.65 -2.80 3.76
C PHE A 129 3.47 -3.22 4.62
N LEU A 130 3.62 -3.15 5.93
CA LEU A 130 2.56 -3.39 6.89
C LEU A 130 2.16 -2.07 7.53
N VAL A 131 0.86 -1.78 7.61
CA VAL A 131 0.35 -0.70 8.46
C VAL A 131 -0.38 -1.27 9.66
N LEU A 132 -0.13 -0.70 10.84
CA LEU A 132 -0.80 -1.14 12.06
C LEU A 132 -2.26 -0.70 12.07
N ARG A 133 -3.15 -1.60 12.50
CA ARG A 133 -4.56 -1.38 12.85
C ARG A 133 -5.51 -1.05 11.69
N LYS A 134 -5.25 -0.04 10.85
CA LYS A 134 -6.17 0.36 9.77
C LYS A 134 -5.53 1.30 8.74
N ILE A 135 -6.09 1.26 7.54
CA ILE A 135 -5.97 2.31 6.53
C ILE A 135 -7.13 3.29 6.77
N THR A 136 -6.84 4.59 6.91
CA THR A 136 -7.91 5.57 7.14
C THR A 136 -8.47 6.05 5.80
N ARG A 137 -9.77 6.34 5.72
CA ARG A 137 -10.37 6.88 4.47
C ARG A 137 -9.66 8.16 4.00
N ARG A 138 -9.22 9.01 4.93
CA ARG A 138 -8.46 10.24 4.62
C ARG A 138 -7.09 9.98 3.99
N SER A 139 -6.53 8.78 4.14
CA SER A 139 -5.29 8.39 3.47
C SER A 139 -5.50 7.88 2.04
N ILE A 140 -6.74 7.65 1.61
CA ILE A 140 -7.03 7.19 0.24
C ILE A 140 -7.04 8.41 -0.68
N ILE A 141 -6.10 8.44 -1.64
CA ILE A 141 -5.99 9.49 -2.66
C ILE A 141 -6.95 9.20 -3.80
N ARG A 142 -6.94 7.95 -4.29
CA ARG A 142 -7.75 7.49 -5.41
C ARG A 142 -8.13 6.04 -5.20
N GLU A 143 -9.35 5.71 -5.61
CA GLU A 143 -9.85 4.36 -5.72
C GLU A 143 -10.15 4.11 -7.19
N THR A 144 -9.56 3.05 -7.76
CA THR A 144 -9.74 2.72 -9.19
C THR A 144 -10.24 1.31 -9.30
N TYR A 145 -11.37 1.13 -9.97
CA TYR A 145 -11.91 -0.19 -10.28
C TYR A 145 -11.04 -0.85 -11.36
N LEU A 146 -10.76 -2.14 -11.21
CA LEU A 146 -9.76 -2.81 -12.05
C LEU A 146 -10.10 -2.78 -13.55
N SER A 147 -11.38 -2.92 -13.92
CA SER A 147 -11.77 -2.89 -15.34
C SER A 147 -11.46 -1.56 -16.01
N CYS A 148 -11.51 -0.44 -15.27
CA CYS A 148 -11.18 0.88 -15.78
C CYS A 148 -9.66 1.07 -15.95
N ILE A 149 -8.80 0.23 -15.38
CA ILE A 149 -7.35 0.47 -15.38
C ILE A 149 -6.75 0.30 -16.78
N GLU A 150 -7.36 -0.53 -17.63
CA GLU A 150 -6.90 -0.74 -19.01
C GLU A 150 -7.17 0.47 -19.90
N GLU A 151 -8.18 1.30 -19.57
CA GLU A 151 -8.56 2.50 -20.32
C GLU A 151 -7.66 3.72 -20.02
N TYR A 152 -7.05 3.79 -18.83
CA TYR A 152 -6.23 4.94 -18.38
C TYR A 152 -4.72 4.73 -18.57
N SER A 153 -4.27 3.67 -19.26
CA SER A 153 -2.83 3.45 -19.48
C SER A 153 -2.18 4.45 -20.46
N SER A 154 -2.95 5.41 -20.98
CA SER A 154 -2.54 6.43 -21.96
C SER A 154 -2.30 7.83 -21.38
N GLU A 155 -2.56 8.10 -20.09
CA GLU A 155 -2.55 9.47 -19.54
C GLU A 155 -1.40 9.79 -18.55
N ASP A 156 -0.18 9.32 -18.82
CA ASP A 156 1.03 9.80 -18.13
C ASP A 156 1.98 10.54 -19.09
N GLY A 157 1.41 11.27 -20.05
CA GLY A 157 2.17 12.21 -20.88
C GLY A 157 1.26 13.15 -21.65
N VAL A 158 1.15 14.41 -21.19
CA VAL A 158 1.43 15.64 -21.94
C VAL A 158 1.32 16.79 -20.94
N GLY A 159 2.47 17.31 -20.54
CA GLY A 159 2.56 18.67 -20.01
C GLY A 159 2.34 19.65 -21.17
N ARG A 160 1.50 20.67 -20.93
CA ARG A 160 1.51 22.02 -21.51
C ARG A 160 2.14 22.19 -22.92
N SER A 161 1.32 22.62 -23.87
CA SER A 161 1.57 23.91 -24.52
C SER A 161 0.26 24.53 -24.96
N SER A 162 -0.09 25.65 -24.34
CA SER A 162 -1.06 26.60 -24.87
C SER A 162 -0.35 27.40 -25.96
N GLU A 163 -0.61 27.06 -27.21
CA GLU A 163 -0.29 27.93 -28.34
C GLU A 163 -1.60 28.59 -28.78
N GLU A 164 -1.75 29.84 -28.32
CA GLU A 164 -2.72 30.78 -28.86
C GLU A 164 -2.32 31.07 -30.32
N SER A 165 -3.16 30.65 -31.26
CA SER A 165 -3.07 31.03 -32.66
C SER A 165 -3.58 32.45 -32.82
N ASN A 166 -2.67 33.43 -32.81
CA ASN A 166 -2.94 34.76 -33.34
C ASN A 166 -2.78 34.70 -34.86
N GLU A 167 -3.90 34.66 -35.58
CA GLU A 167 -3.95 34.97 -37.01
C GLU A 167 -3.95 36.48 -37.14
N ASP A 168 -2.87 37.08 -37.65
CA ASP A 168 -2.91 38.40 -38.27
C ASP A 168 -1.66 38.63 -39.14
N GLY A 169 -1.90 38.95 -40.41
CA GLY A 169 -0.97 39.70 -41.27
C GLY A 169 -0.17 38.90 -42.29
N ASP A 170 -0.63 38.89 -43.55
CA ASP A 170 0.18 39.41 -44.67
C ASP A 170 -0.55 39.26 -46.02
N VAL A 171 -1.01 40.40 -46.56
CA VAL A 171 -1.07 40.62 -48.02
C VAL A 171 -0.79 42.11 -48.26
N PHE A 172 0.33 42.40 -48.92
CA PHE A 172 0.52 43.31 -50.05
C PHE A 172 1.95 43.86 -50.09
N ASP A 173 2.76 43.41 -51.06
CA ASP A 173 3.48 44.33 -51.95
C ASP A 173 3.92 43.61 -53.23
N GLY A 174 3.63 44.23 -54.38
CA GLY A 174 3.87 43.70 -55.74
C GLY A 174 3.10 44.48 -56.79
#